data_AF-A0A414P0B9-F1
#
_entry.id   AF-A0A414P0B9-F1
#
_cell.length_a   1.000
_cell.length_b   1.000
_cell.length_c   1.000
_cell.angle_alpha   90.00
_cell.angle_beta   90.00
_cell.angle_gamma   90.00
#
_symmetry.space_group_name_H-M   'P 1'
#
loop_
_entity.id
_entity.type
_entity.pdbx_description
1 polymer ?
#
loop_
_entity_poly.entity_id
_entity_poly.type
_entity_poly.pdbx_seq_one_letter_code
_entity_poly.pdbx_strand_id
1 'polypeptide(L)'
;MSKYYPGIILRVYPGSLAEELELVPGDKILAINGQGLRDIIDLSFAMADEEIDMLVEHADGEQEMISFEKEIDEELGVEFESAVFDGIRNCANHCYFCFVDMIAPNMRQSLSIKDDDYRLSFLYGNFVTMTNMGPNDFRRIKQFHLSPLFVSVQCMNPELRAQMLRCPGAAKIAEQLDNLEAAGADYHTQVVLCAGLNDGAELERTIREVVARRPHALSLAIVPVGITKYRTDPFPLHQFDAQGAARVIDEVEKWQKKIQEEEGRTFIYLGDEFYFLAGRPVPPTSFYDGFPQLDNGIGLTRNFINDWEKESATHGETAPYEAPVYLDVVTGTAVAPVMQELAEKAEAEQPNLHVRIVPVENKHFGTTVNVSGLLTAHDIIEQLKALSGPRSGILIPEPALRSGEDIFLDDVSLTAMREEFPASRIEPVQTGGDYYCALLDWPHYAKRRAGETSYMWQSNAGYTKNIQY
;
A
#
# COMPACT_ATOMS: atom_id res chain seq x y z
N MET A 1 -12.35 17.37 34.17
CA MET A 1 -11.24 17.74 33.28
C MET A 1 -11.56 17.17 31.91
N SER A 2 -11.70 18.02 30.90
CA SER A 2 -11.85 17.55 29.52
C SER A 2 -10.62 16.71 29.17
N LYS A 3 -10.84 15.51 28.64
CA LYS A 3 -9.76 14.63 28.22
C LYS A 3 -9.30 15.13 26.84
N TYR A 4 -8.17 15.83 26.80
CA TYR A 4 -7.52 16.22 25.54
C TYR A 4 -6.70 15.06 24.99
N TYR A 5 -6.64 14.95 23.66
CA TYR A 5 -5.75 14.05 22.96
C TYR A 5 -4.79 14.92 22.13
N PRO A 6 -3.61 15.24 22.67
CA PRO A 6 -2.72 16.21 22.07
C PRO A 6 -2.18 15.74 20.72
N GLY A 7 -2.21 16.61 19.72
CA GLY A 7 -1.42 16.43 18.50
C GLY A 7 0.03 16.85 18.77
N ILE A 8 0.96 15.88 18.76
CA ILE A 8 2.39 16.13 19.00
C ILE A 8 3.06 16.49 17.67
N ILE A 9 3.69 17.67 17.62
CA ILE A 9 4.39 18.15 16.43
C ILE A 9 5.68 17.35 16.26
N LEU A 10 5.80 16.62 15.15
CA LEU A 10 7.02 15.92 14.73
C LEU A 10 7.96 16.87 13.99
N ARG A 11 7.41 17.73 13.14
CA ARG A 11 8.18 18.66 12.30
C ARG A 11 7.38 19.92 12.00
N VAL A 12 8.09 21.04 11.87
CA VAL A 12 7.55 22.32 11.38
C VAL A 12 8.18 22.60 10.01
N TYR A 13 7.36 23.02 9.05
CA TYR A 13 7.85 23.38 7.71
C TYR A 13 8.41 24.81 7.70
N PRO A 14 9.56 25.07 7.05
CA PRO A 14 10.08 26.43 6.92
C PRO A 14 9.12 27.34 6.14
N GLY A 15 8.94 28.57 6.63
CA GLY A 15 8.02 29.56 6.07
C GLY A 15 6.54 29.25 6.31
N SER A 16 6.22 28.36 7.26
CA SER A 16 4.83 28.07 7.63
C SER A 16 4.32 28.96 8.75
N LEU A 17 2.99 29.01 8.89
CA LEU A 17 2.33 29.68 10.00
C LEU A 17 2.82 29.18 11.36
N ALA A 18 3.08 27.87 11.51
CA ALA A 18 3.63 27.33 12.75
C ALA A 18 5.04 27.85 13.09
N GLU A 19 5.88 28.13 12.09
CA GLU A 19 7.18 28.77 12.32
C GLU A 19 7.01 30.23 12.78
N GLU A 20 6.06 30.96 12.19
CA GLU A 20 5.73 32.33 12.60
C GLU A 20 5.15 32.41 14.02
N LEU A 21 4.39 31.39 14.42
CA LEU A 21 3.86 31.22 15.77
C LEU A 21 4.89 30.64 16.76
N GLU A 22 6.16 30.52 16.35
CA GLU A 22 7.28 30.00 17.16
C GLU A 22 7.07 28.57 17.70
N LEU A 23 6.22 27.77 17.05
CA LEU A 23 6.02 26.37 17.41
C LEU A 23 7.26 25.54 17.06
N VAL A 24 7.55 24.54 17.87
CA VAL A 24 8.70 23.65 17.69
C VAL A 24 8.33 22.18 17.75
N PRO A 25 9.16 21.29 17.16
CA PRO A 25 9.00 19.85 17.36
C PRO A 25 8.93 19.47 18.84
N GLY A 26 7.93 18.69 19.21
CA GLY A 26 7.63 18.28 20.58
C GLY A 26 6.50 19.06 21.25
N ASP A 27 6.10 20.21 20.73
CA ASP A 27 4.92 20.94 21.21
C ASP A 27 3.64 20.15 20.96
N LYS A 28 2.64 20.36 21.83
CA LYS A 28 1.38 19.64 21.82
C LYS A 28 0.21 20.58 21.60
N ILE A 29 -0.51 20.39 20.50
CA ILE A 29 -1.75 21.11 20.25
C ILE A 29 -2.89 20.39 20.99
N LEU A 30 -3.47 21.05 22.00
CA LEU A 30 -4.50 20.47 22.86
C LEU A 30 -5.91 20.71 22.33
N ALA A 31 -6.17 21.92 21.83
CA ALA A 31 -7.47 22.37 21.37
C ALA A 31 -7.36 23.54 20.39
N ILE A 32 -8.35 23.67 19.52
CA ILE A 32 -8.54 24.82 18.63
C ILE A 32 -9.96 25.34 18.81
N ASN A 33 -10.14 26.65 19.01
CA ASN A 33 -11.43 27.30 19.24
C ASN A 33 -12.23 26.62 20.38
N GLY A 34 -11.52 26.19 21.42
CA GLY A 34 -12.08 25.45 22.57
C GLY A 34 -12.53 24.01 22.27
N GLN A 35 -12.34 23.52 21.04
CA GLN A 35 -12.63 22.15 20.63
C GLN A 35 -11.40 21.26 20.83
N GLY A 36 -11.55 20.20 21.62
CA GLY A 36 -10.49 19.19 21.76
C GLY A 36 -10.34 18.38 20.48
N LEU A 37 -9.10 18.08 20.10
CA LEU A 37 -8.77 17.34 18.89
C LEU A 37 -8.72 15.83 19.18
N ARG A 38 -9.17 15.00 18.24
CA ARG A 38 -8.97 13.53 18.28
C ARG A 38 -8.01 13.03 17.21
N ASP A 39 -7.85 13.79 16.13
CA ASP A 39 -7.10 13.45 14.94
C ASP A 39 -6.90 14.68 14.05
N ILE A 40 -6.13 14.53 12.97
CA ILE A 40 -5.88 15.59 11.98
C ILE A 40 -7.17 16.06 11.31
N ILE A 41 -8.21 15.22 11.20
CA ILE A 41 -9.49 15.63 10.59
C ILE A 41 -10.13 16.72 11.47
N ASP A 42 -10.21 16.51 12.78
CA ASP A 42 -10.72 17.54 13.70
C ASP A 42 -9.87 18.82 13.63
N LEU A 43 -8.54 18.70 13.50
CA LEU A 43 -7.64 19.85 13.34
C LEU A 43 -7.96 20.63 12.06
N SER A 44 -8.02 19.97 10.91
CA SER A 44 -8.31 20.61 9.63
C SER A 44 -9.66 21.31 9.63
N PHE A 45 -10.69 20.72 10.26
CA PHE A 45 -11.99 21.37 10.39
C PHE A 45 -11.97 22.54 11.37
N ALA A 46 -11.24 22.45 12.48
CA ALA A 46 -11.13 23.54 13.44
C ALA A 46 -10.28 24.71 12.91
N MET A 47 -9.32 24.42 12.03
CA MET A 47 -8.50 25.42 11.31
C MET A 47 -9.23 26.03 10.10
N ALA A 48 -10.50 25.69 9.83
CA ALA A 48 -11.23 26.27 8.70
C ALA A 48 -11.70 27.72 8.96
N ASP A 49 -11.67 28.19 10.21
CA ASP A 49 -12.03 29.56 10.59
C ASP A 49 -10.86 30.54 10.33
N GLU A 50 -11.16 31.85 10.24
CA GLU A 50 -10.15 32.91 10.08
C GLU A 50 -9.54 33.33 11.43
N GLU A 51 -10.37 33.40 12.48
CA GLU A 51 -9.96 33.69 13.86
C GLU A 51 -9.74 32.37 14.60
N ILE A 52 -8.49 32.13 15.02
CA ILE A 52 -8.08 30.88 15.65
C ILE A 52 -7.53 31.14 17.05
N ASP A 53 -8.13 30.48 18.05
CA ASP A 53 -7.62 30.33 19.41
C ASP A 53 -7.02 28.93 19.59
N MET A 54 -5.71 28.82 19.58
CA MET A 54 -4.99 27.55 19.69
C MET A 54 -4.37 27.38 21.08
N LEU A 55 -4.77 26.32 21.78
CA LEU A 55 -4.18 25.95 23.07
C LEU A 55 -3.03 24.97 22.84
N VAL A 56 -1.81 25.40 23.18
CA VAL A 56 -0.57 24.63 23.05
C VAL A 56 -0.02 24.29 24.43
N GLU A 57 0.59 23.11 24.57
CA GLU A 57 1.43 22.74 25.71
C GLU A 57 2.85 22.49 25.23
N HIS A 58 3.80 23.25 25.76
CA HIS A 58 5.22 23.13 25.42
C HIS A 58 5.89 21.96 26.13
N ALA A 59 7.13 21.66 25.75
CA ALA A 59 7.91 20.55 26.29
C ALA A 59 8.12 20.60 27.82
N ASP A 60 8.09 21.80 28.43
CA ASP A 60 8.20 22.02 29.87
C ASP A 60 6.85 21.89 30.62
N GLY A 61 5.75 21.70 29.89
CA GLY A 61 4.40 21.59 30.40
C GLY A 61 3.69 22.94 30.59
N GLU A 62 4.30 24.06 30.20
CA GLU A 62 3.62 25.35 30.13
C GLU A 62 2.53 25.31 29.04
N GLN A 63 1.35 25.85 29.37
CA GLN A 63 0.24 25.96 28.42
C GLN A 63 0.05 27.42 28.02
N GLU A 64 0.06 27.65 26.70
CA GLU A 64 -0.14 28.96 26.10
C GLU A 64 -1.38 28.94 25.21
N MET A 65 -2.15 30.02 25.25
CA MET A 65 -3.22 30.28 24.27
C MET A 65 -2.71 31.27 23.24
N ILE A 66 -2.57 30.81 22.00
CA ILE A 66 -2.10 31.61 20.87
C ILE A 66 -3.32 31.98 20.04
N SER A 67 -3.64 33.28 19.99
CA SER A 67 -4.72 33.81 19.17
C SER A 67 -4.16 34.50 17.94
N PHE A 68 -4.58 34.08 16.75
CA PHE A 68 -4.12 34.63 15.48
C PHE A 68 -5.23 34.68 14.43
N GLU A 69 -5.03 35.54 13.42
CA GLU A 69 -5.86 35.61 12.22
C GLU A 69 -5.08 34.98 11.06
N LYS A 70 -5.76 34.22 10.22
CA LYS A 70 -5.17 33.60 9.02
C LYS A 70 -6.12 33.67 7.83
N GLU A 71 -5.57 33.47 6.64
CA GLU A 71 -6.42 33.28 5.45
C GLU A 71 -7.14 31.93 5.52
N ILE A 72 -8.29 31.81 4.87
CA ILE A 72 -9.13 30.58 4.92
C ILE A 72 -8.34 29.34 4.46
N ASP A 73 -7.54 29.50 3.40
CA ASP A 73 -6.77 28.41 2.78
C ASP A 73 -5.36 28.23 3.39
N GLU A 74 -5.00 29.03 4.40
CA GLU A 74 -3.69 28.95 5.03
C GLU A 74 -3.61 27.80 6.02
N GLU A 75 -2.70 26.86 5.77
CA GLU A 75 -2.44 25.71 6.63
C GLU A 75 -1.44 26.05 7.73
N LEU A 76 -1.53 25.32 8.85
CA LEU A 76 -0.59 25.47 9.96
C LEU A 76 0.86 25.10 9.57
N GLY A 77 1.03 24.18 8.62
CA GLY A 77 2.34 23.72 8.13
C GLY A 77 3.16 22.97 9.17
N VAL A 78 2.52 21.98 9.82
CA VAL A 78 3.12 21.05 10.78
C VAL A 78 2.90 19.60 10.34
N GLU A 79 3.86 18.75 10.65
CA GLU A 79 3.76 17.30 10.57
C GLU A 79 3.59 16.74 11.98
N PHE A 80 2.60 15.88 12.21
CA PHE A 80 2.36 15.25 13.51
C PHE A 80 2.98 13.87 13.60
N GLU A 81 3.29 13.41 14.82
CA GLU A 81 3.77 12.04 15.06
C GLU A 81 2.74 10.96 14.68
N SER A 82 1.45 11.30 14.71
CA SER A 82 0.35 10.41 14.37
C SER A 82 -0.82 11.22 13.81
N ALA A 83 -1.52 10.67 12.82
CA ALA A 83 -2.77 11.26 12.33
C ALA A 83 -3.95 11.14 13.30
N VAL A 84 -3.89 10.18 14.22
CA VAL A 84 -4.91 9.94 15.24
C VAL A 84 -4.30 10.18 16.62
N PHE A 85 -4.72 11.25 17.28
CA PHE A 85 -4.15 11.72 18.53
C PHE A 85 -4.65 10.92 19.73
N ASP A 86 -5.84 10.35 19.63
CA ASP A 86 -6.42 9.46 20.65
C ASP A 86 -5.99 7.99 20.50
N GLY A 87 -5.09 7.71 19.55
CA GLY A 87 -4.58 6.39 19.24
C GLY A 87 -5.39 5.66 18.17
N ILE A 88 -4.74 4.67 17.56
CA ILE A 88 -5.33 3.86 16.49
C ILE A 88 -6.35 2.88 17.08
N ARG A 89 -7.54 2.81 16.48
CA ARG A 89 -8.54 1.79 16.84
C ARG A 89 -8.08 0.42 16.39
N ASN A 90 -7.79 -0.43 17.35
CA ASN A 90 -7.40 -1.81 17.09
C ASN A 90 -8.58 -2.62 16.53
N CYS A 91 -8.28 -3.45 15.55
CA CYS A 91 -9.18 -4.44 14.96
C CYS A 91 -9.52 -5.54 15.97
N ALA A 92 -10.82 -5.79 16.15
CA ALA A 92 -11.32 -6.86 17.01
C ALA A 92 -11.49 -8.21 16.28
N ASN A 93 -11.24 -8.26 14.97
CA ASN A 93 -11.44 -9.46 14.17
C ASN A 93 -10.27 -10.44 14.30
N HIS A 94 -10.57 -11.73 14.14
CA HIS A 94 -9.59 -12.82 14.09
C HIS A 94 -9.78 -13.61 12.79
N CYS A 95 -9.65 -12.90 11.66
CA CYS A 95 -9.95 -13.44 10.35
C CYS A 95 -9.11 -14.69 10.05
N TYR A 96 -9.67 -15.68 9.36
CA TYR A 96 -8.92 -16.87 8.93
C TYR A 96 -7.65 -16.51 8.12
N PHE A 97 -7.72 -15.38 7.39
CA PHE A 97 -6.72 -14.84 6.47
C PHE A 97 -6.01 -13.58 7.00
N CYS A 98 -6.05 -13.30 8.31
CA CYS A 98 -5.43 -12.10 8.85
C CYS A 98 -3.90 -12.11 8.65
N PHE A 99 -3.39 -11.25 7.77
CA PHE A 99 -1.95 -11.17 7.50
C PHE A 99 -1.14 -10.78 8.75
N VAL A 100 -1.65 -9.87 9.59
CA VAL A 100 -0.97 -9.44 10.83
C VAL A 100 -0.69 -10.62 11.76
N ASP A 101 -1.66 -11.53 11.89
CA ASP A 101 -1.54 -12.73 12.72
C ASP A 101 -0.56 -13.77 12.08
N MET A 102 -0.07 -13.53 10.86
CA MET A 102 0.86 -14.38 10.09
C MET A 102 2.24 -13.74 9.87
N ILE A 103 2.53 -12.60 10.50
CA ILE A 103 3.84 -11.94 10.38
C ILE A 103 4.92 -12.75 11.08
N ALA A 104 6.14 -12.72 10.53
CA ALA A 104 7.30 -13.36 11.12
C ALA A 104 7.64 -12.79 12.51
N PRO A 105 8.22 -13.58 13.43
CA PRO A 105 8.76 -13.06 14.67
C PRO A 105 9.86 -12.02 14.42
N ASN A 106 10.00 -11.05 15.34
CA ASN A 106 11.03 -9.99 15.29
C ASN A 106 10.93 -9.08 14.06
N MET A 107 9.76 -8.99 13.44
CA MET A 107 9.49 -7.99 12.42
C MET A 107 9.21 -6.64 13.08
N ARG A 108 9.42 -5.56 12.32
CA ARG A 108 9.17 -4.19 12.75
C ARG A 108 7.77 -4.04 13.38
N GLN A 109 7.71 -3.24 14.45
CA GLN A 109 6.49 -3.07 15.25
C GLN A 109 5.31 -2.50 14.44
N SER A 110 5.57 -1.66 13.45
CA SER A 110 4.52 -1.08 12.61
C SER A 110 3.71 -2.11 11.83
N LEU A 111 4.34 -3.19 11.35
CA LEU A 111 3.63 -4.28 10.66
C LEU A 111 2.68 -5.04 11.59
N SER A 112 2.94 -5.02 12.89
CA SER A 112 2.13 -5.70 13.90
C SER A 112 0.91 -4.89 14.33
N ILE A 113 0.73 -3.67 13.82
CA ILE A 113 -0.45 -2.86 14.14
C ILE A 113 -1.63 -3.41 13.34
N LYS A 114 -2.64 -3.87 14.07
CA LYS A 114 -3.89 -4.38 13.51
C LYS A 114 -4.94 -3.29 13.59
N ASP A 115 -4.98 -2.38 12.61
CA ASP A 115 -5.96 -1.30 12.59
C ASP A 115 -7.30 -1.73 11.97
N ASP A 116 -8.36 -1.06 12.40
CA ASP A 116 -9.70 -1.09 11.80
C ASP A 116 -10.34 0.28 12.06
N ASP A 117 -9.65 1.34 11.63
CA ASP A 117 -9.99 2.74 11.94
C ASP A 117 -10.43 3.49 10.68
N TYR A 118 -11.69 3.91 10.62
CA TYR A 118 -12.24 4.60 9.45
C TYR A 118 -11.54 5.93 9.15
N ARG A 119 -10.86 6.53 10.15
CA ARG A 119 -10.07 7.75 9.95
C ARG A 119 -8.85 7.49 9.10
N LEU A 120 -8.14 6.39 9.37
CA LEU A 120 -7.02 5.95 8.54
C LEU A 120 -7.49 5.45 7.18
N SER A 121 -8.72 4.94 7.11
CA SER A 121 -9.36 4.62 5.82
C SER A 121 -9.51 5.85 4.94
N PHE A 122 -10.02 6.95 5.49
CA PHE A 122 -10.16 8.22 4.78
C PHE A 122 -8.79 8.86 4.46
N LEU A 123 -7.89 8.93 5.44
CA LEU A 123 -6.62 9.66 5.31
C LEU A 123 -5.57 8.93 4.45
N TYR A 124 -5.51 7.60 4.56
CA TYR A 124 -4.42 6.80 3.97
C TYR A 124 -4.88 5.70 3.03
N GLY A 125 -6.19 5.46 2.95
CA GLY A 125 -6.75 4.39 2.13
C GLY A 125 -6.71 3.00 2.80
N ASN A 126 -6.54 2.94 4.13
CA ASN A 126 -6.54 1.68 4.85
C ASN A 126 -7.92 1.00 4.80
N PHE A 127 -7.93 -0.32 4.62
CA PHE A 127 -9.17 -1.07 4.51
C PHE A 127 -9.79 -1.37 5.88
N VAL A 128 -11.00 -0.86 6.10
CA VAL A 128 -11.77 -1.13 7.32
C VAL A 128 -12.83 -2.19 7.10
N THR A 129 -12.94 -3.11 8.04
CA THR A 129 -14.01 -4.12 8.10
C THR A 129 -15.31 -3.55 8.64
N MET A 130 -15.26 -2.38 9.27
CA MET A 130 -16.36 -1.68 9.96
C MET A 130 -16.95 -2.45 11.14
N THR A 131 -16.37 -3.58 11.58
CA THR A 131 -16.98 -4.40 12.64
C THR A 131 -16.93 -3.74 14.01
N ASN A 132 -16.01 -2.80 14.20
CA ASN A 132 -15.89 -2.01 15.42
C ASN A 132 -16.61 -0.64 15.33
N MET A 133 -17.27 -0.30 14.21
CA MET A 133 -17.92 1.00 14.01
C MET A 133 -19.33 1.07 14.63
N GLY A 134 -19.65 2.20 15.26
CA GLY A 134 -20.95 2.46 15.88
C GLY A 134 -21.68 3.68 15.28
N PRO A 135 -22.91 3.98 15.74
CA PRO A 135 -23.73 5.08 15.19
C PRO A 135 -23.07 6.47 15.25
N ASN A 136 -22.19 6.72 16.23
CA ASN A 136 -21.41 7.97 16.30
C ASN A 136 -20.42 8.10 15.14
N ASP A 137 -19.81 7.00 14.70
CA ASP A 137 -18.83 6.99 13.62
C ASP A 137 -19.51 7.37 12.30
N PHE A 138 -20.65 6.76 11.98
CA PHE A 138 -21.44 7.12 10.80
C PHE A 138 -21.98 8.56 10.83
N ARG A 139 -22.38 9.06 12.01
CA ARG A 139 -22.74 10.48 12.17
C ARG A 139 -21.58 11.41 11.87
N ARG A 140 -20.38 11.06 12.34
CA ARG A 140 -19.17 11.84 12.10
C ARG A 140 -18.77 11.82 10.62
N ILE A 141 -18.82 10.64 9.97
CA ILE A 141 -18.61 10.50 8.52
C ILE A 141 -19.56 11.44 7.76
N LYS A 142 -20.83 11.45 8.13
CA LYS A 142 -21.83 12.35 7.52
C LYS A 142 -21.54 13.82 7.78
N GLN A 143 -21.22 14.18 9.02
CA GLN A 143 -20.98 15.56 9.43
C GLN A 143 -19.79 16.18 8.70
N PHE A 144 -18.71 15.41 8.52
CA PHE A 144 -17.47 15.85 7.90
C PHE A 144 -17.32 15.43 6.44
N HIS A 145 -18.37 14.83 5.85
CA HIS A 145 -18.34 14.33 4.47
C HIS A 145 -17.12 13.46 4.15
N LEU A 146 -16.77 12.54 5.06
CA LEU A 146 -15.57 11.71 4.94
C LEU A 146 -15.76 10.68 3.81
N SER A 147 -15.16 10.97 2.66
CA SER A 147 -15.29 10.20 1.42
C SER A 147 -14.06 10.42 0.52
N PRO A 148 -13.56 9.38 -0.19
CA PRO A 148 -14.02 8.00 -0.15
C PRO A 148 -13.45 7.21 1.05
N LEU A 149 -14.13 6.13 1.43
CA LEU A 149 -13.62 5.14 2.38
C LEU A 149 -13.18 3.85 1.67
N PHE A 150 -12.32 3.08 2.31
CA PHE A 150 -11.82 1.80 1.79
C PHE A 150 -12.35 0.66 2.67
N VAL A 151 -13.26 -0.14 2.13
CA VAL A 151 -14.06 -1.11 2.87
C VAL A 151 -13.68 -2.55 2.53
N SER A 152 -13.30 -3.28 3.57
CA SER A 152 -12.99 -4.71 3.53
C SER A 152 -14.29 -5.53 3.60
N VAL A 153 -14.95 -5.71 2.45
CA VAL A 153 -16.25 -6.40 2.36
C VAL A 153 -16.10 -7.89 2.60
N GLN A 154 -15.11 -8.53 1.96
CA GLN A 154 -14.78 -9.96 2.07
C GLN A 154 -15.84 -10.94 1.55
N CYS A 155 -17.11 -10.76 1.93
CA CYS A 155 -18.23 -11.54 1.44
C CYS A 155 -19.54 -10.81 1.77
N MET A 156 -20.51 -10.79 0.86
CA MET A 156 -21.84 -10.22 1.14
C MET A 156 -22.80 -11.21 1.81
N ASN A 157 -22.43 -12.48 1.95
CA ASN A 157 -23.16 -13.45 2.76
C ASN A 157 -22.89 -13.18 4.26
N PRO A 158 -23.91 -12.77 5.05
CA PRO A 158 -23.74 -12.36 6.45
C PRO A 158 -23.13 -13.45 7.33
N GLU A 159 -23.63 -14.68 7.21
CA GLU A 159 -23.20 -15.81 8.03
C GLU A 159 -21.76 -16.19 7.70
N LEU A 160 -21.43 -16.28 6.41
CA LEU A 160 -20.09 -16.61 5.96
C LEU A 160 -19.10 -15.51 6.35
N ARG A 161 -19.45 -14.23 6.19
CA ARG A 161 -18.59 -13.12 6.60
C ARG A 161 -18.31 -13.14 8.10
N ALA A 162 -19.33 -13.37 8.93
CA ALA A 162 -19.18 -13.49 10.38
C ALA A 162 -18.27 -14.66 10.78
N GLN A 163 -18.39 -15.79 10.08
CA GLN A 163 -17.51 -16.94 10.26
C GLN A 163 -16.07 -16.60 9.87
N MET A 164 -15.86 -16.02 8.69
CA MET A 164 -14.55 -15.67 8.14
C MET A 164 -13.77 -14.70 9.03
N LEU A 165 -14.43 -13.68 9.57
CA LEU A 165 -13.83 -12.65 10.42
C LEU A 165 -13.78 -13.05 11.91
N ARG A 166 -14.42 -14.18 12.28
CA ARG A 166 -14.67 -14.60 13.68
C ARG A 166 -15.28 -13.50 14.53
N CYS A 167 -16.20 -12.73 13.94
CA CYS A 167 -16.83 -11.59 14.57
C CYS A 167 -18.34 -11.60 14.24
N PRO A 168 -19.23 -11.79 15.23
CA PRO A 168 -20.67 -11.77 14.98
C PRO A 168 -21.16 -10.44 14.39
N GLY A 169 -20.53 -9.33 14.76
CA GLY A 169 -20.83 -8.00 14.22
C GLY A 169 -20.58 -7.90 12.70
N ALA A 170 -19.74 -8.77 12.14
CA ALA A 170 -19.45 -8.76 10.72
C ALA A 170 -20.64 -9.18 9.84
N ALA A 171 -21.67 -9.82 10.38
CA ALA A 171 -22.90 -10.12 9.64
C ALA A 171 -23.64 -8.86 9.15
N LYS A 172 -23.33 -7.69 9.72
CA LYS A 172 -24.04 -6.42 9.44
C LYS A 172 -23.54 -5.68 8.20
N ILE A 173 -22.72 -6.29 7.35
CA ILE A 173 -22.06 -5.59 6.23
C ILE A 173 -23.04 -4.83 5.34
N ALA A 174 -24.20 -5.42 5.00
CA ALA A 174 -25.22 -4.74 4.20
C ALA A 174 -25.76 -3.48 4.90
N GLU A 175 -26.16 -3.59 6.18
CA GLU A 175 -26.62 -2.44 6.99
C GLU A 175 -25.55 -1.35 7.10
N GLN A 176 -24.28 -1.74 7.24
CA GLN A 176 -23.17 -0.80 7.35
C GLN A 176 -22.92 -0.04 6.05
N LEU A 177 -23.00 -0.72 4.91
CA LEU A 177 -22.93 -0.08 3.59
C LEU A 177 -24.12 0.86 3.37
N ASP A 178 -25.34 0.45 3.74
CA ASP A 178 -26.53 1.31 3.67
C ASP A 178 -26.35 2.59 4.52
N ASN A 179 -25.69 2.48 5.68
CA ASN A 179 -25.39 3.63 6.54
C ASN A 179 -24.33 4.57 5.93
N LEU A 180 -23.33 4.06 5.20
CA LEU A 180 -22.37 4.88 4.46
C LEU A 180 -23.06 5.64 3.33
N GLU A 181 -23.90 4.97 2.56
CA GLU A 181 -24.69 5.56 1.47
C GLU A 181 -25.63 6.65 2.01
N ALA A 182 -26.31 6.41 3.14
CA ALA A 182 -27.15 7.40 3.80
C ALA A 182 -26.37 8.59 4.41
N ALA A 183 -25.07 8.41 4.64
CA ALA A 183 -24.14 9.47 5.02
C ALA A 183 -23.62 10.26 3.81
N GLY A 184 -23.87 9.78 2.58
CA GLY A 184 -23.33 10.36 1.35
C GLY A 184 -21.85 10.06 1.14
N ALA A 185 -21.33 8.99 1.76
CA ALA A 185 -19.95 8.56 1.61
C ALA A 185 -19.83 7.54 0.48
N ASP A 186 -18.91 7.80 -0.45
CA ASP A 186 -18.53 6.84 -1.48
C ASP A 186 -17.42 5.93 -0.94
N TYR A 187 -17.23 4.76 -1.56
CA TYR A 187 -16.26 3.80 -1.04
C TYR A 187 -15.69 2.84 -2.09
N HIS A 188 -14.41 2.52 -1.91
CA HIS A 188 -13.73 1.43 -2.57
C HIS A 188 -13.93 0.13 -1.76
N THR A 189 -14.11 -1.01 -2.42
CA THR A 189 -14.32 -2.29 -1.74
C THR A 189 -13.20 -3.29 -2.03
N GLN A 190 -12.93 -4.19 -1.09
CA GLN A 190 -11.97 -5.29 -1.25
C GLN A 190 -12.53 -6.63 -0.78
N VAL A 191 -12.11 -7.68 -1.48
CA VAL A 191 -12.27 -9.09 -1.12
C VAL A 191 -10.91 -9.77 -1.15
N VAL A 192 -10.52 -10.34 -0.01
CA VAL A 192 -9.46 -11.36 0.07
C VAL A 192 -10.13 -12.70 -0.19
N LEU A 193 -9.87 -13.25 -1.38
CA LEU A 193 -10.49 -14.47 -1.86
C LEU A 193 -9.76 -15.68 -1.29
N CYS A 194 -10.51 -16.58 -0.66
CA CYS A 194 -10.04 -17.83 -0.08
C CYS A 194 -10.66 -19.00 -0.85
N ALA A 195 -9.81 -19.85 -1.44
CA ALA A 195 -10.25 -20.97 -2.28
C ALA A 195 -11.15 -21.94 -1.49
N GLY A 196 -12.32 -22.25 -2.04
CA GLY A 196 -13.33 -23.11 -1.43
C GLY A 196 -14.10 -22.49 -0.25
N LEU A 197 -14.01 -21.17 -0.04
CA LEU A 197 -14.69 -20.48 1.05
C LEU A 197 -15.61 -19.35 0.57
N ASN A 198 -15.04 -18.26 0.06
CA ASN A 198 -15.78 -17.10 -0.49
C ASN A 198 -15.58 -16.94 -1.99
N ASP A 199 -15.20 -18.01 -2.69
CA ASP A 199 -15.10 -18.08 -4.15
C ASP A 199 -16.35 -18.68 -4.82
N GLY A 200 -16.34 -18.77 -6.15
CA GLY A 200 -17.45 -19.33 -6.93
C GLY A 200 -18.78 -18.61 -6.67
N ALA A 201 -19.81 -19.36 -6.26
CA ALA A 201 -21.15 -18.80 -6.06
C ALA A 201 -21.20 -17.66 -5.01
N GLU A 202 -20.35 -17.72 -3.98
CA GLU A 202 -20.28 -16.65 -2.98
C GLU A 202 -19.55 -15.40 -3.50
N LEU A 203 -18.58 -15.59 -4.39
CA LEU A 203 -17.94 -14.48 -5.10
C LEU A 203 -18.92 -13.82 -6.07
N GLU A 204 -19.63 -14.60 -6.89
CA GLU A 204 -20.67 -14.08 -7.81
C GLU A 204 -21.72 -13.27 -7.05
N ARG A 205 -22.20 -13.79 -5.90
CA ARG A 205 -23.12 -13.07 -5.02
C ARG A 205 -22.53 -11.75 -4.55
N THR A 206 -21.30 -11.77 -4.06
CA THR A 206 -20.59 -10.59 -3.56
C THR A 206 -20.43 -9.54 -4.65
N ILE A 207 -19.99 -9.95 -5.85
CA ILE A 207 -19.87 -9.07 -7.02
C ILE A 207 -21.22 -8.44 -7.34
N ARG A 208 -22.28 -9.25 -7.51
CA ARG A 208 -23.61 -8.76 -7.85
C ARG A 208 -24.13 -7.72 -6.85
N GLU A 209 -23.99 -8.00 -5.56
CA GLU A 209 -24.50 -7.12 -4.50
C GLU A 209 -23.68 -5.82 -4.37
N VAL A 210 -22.35 -5.87 -4.53
CA VAL A 210 -21.50 -4.65 -4.53
C VAL A 210 -21.74 -3.81 -5.79
N VAL A 211 -21.83 -4.44 -6.96
CA VAL A 211 -22.13 -3.78 -8.24
C VAL A 211 -23.51 -3.09 -8.19
N ALA A 212 -24.48 -3.63 -7.46
CA ALA A 212 -25.80 -3.01 -7.28
C ALA A 212 -25.77 -1.72 -6.42
N ARG A 213 -24.67 -1.46 -5.69
CA ARG A 213 -24.50 -0.28 -4.82
C ARG A 213 -23.84 0.91 -5.53
N ARG A 214 -23.65 0.83 -6.85
CA ARG A 214 -23.25 1.97 -7.68
C ARG A 214 -24.35 3.06 -7.62
N PRO A 215 -24.00 4.37 -7.60
CA PRO A 215 -22.67 4.92 -7.81
C PRO A 215 -21.79 5.02 -6.55
N HIS A 216 -22.31 4.74 -5.34
CA HIS A 216 -21.56 4.91 -4.10
C HIS A 216 -20.40 3.93 -3.94
N ALA A 217 -20.60 2.66 -4.32
CA ALA A 217 -19.47 1.77 -4.54
C ALA A 217 -18.70 2.26 -5.76
N LEU A 218 -17.40 2.56 -5.59
CA LEU A 218 -16.51 3.11 -6.62
C LEU A 218 -15.72 2.02 -7.35
N SER A 219 -15.38 0.94 -6.66
CA SER A 219 -14.64 -0.19 -7.22
C SER A 219 -14.70 -1.43 -6.33
N LEU A 220 -14.33 -2.59 -6.89
CA LEU A 220 -14.16 -3.85 -6.19
C LEU A 220 -12.79 -4.47 -6.52
N ALA A 221 -11.88 -4.46 -5.53
CA ALA A 221 -10.63 -5.19 -5.56
C ALA A 221 -10.82 -6.64 -5.11
N ILE A 222 -10.32 -7.61 -5.88
CA ILE A 222 -10.32 -9.03 -5.51
C ILE A 222 -8.89 -9.55 -5.58
N VAL A 223 -8.35 -9.96 -4.44
CA VAL A 223 -6.97 -10.45 -4.31
C VAL A 223 -6.98 -11.85 -3.71
N PRO A 224 -6.08 -12.75 -4.11
CA PRO A 224 -6.00 -14.08 -3.51
C PRO A 224 -5.45 -13.99 -2.08
N VAL A 225 -5.79 -14.97 -1.25
CA VAL A 225 -5.24 -15.08 0.11
C VAL A 225 -3.73 -15.37 0.09
N GLY A 226 -2.96 -14.49 0.72
CA GLY A 226 -1.56 -14.75 1.04
C GLY A 226 -1.44 -15.62 2.29
N ILE A 227 -0.62 -16.67 2.23
CA ILE A 227 -0.35 -17.57 3.36
C ILE A 227 1.15 -17.61 3.60
N THR A 228 1.58 -17.28 4.82
CA THR A 228 2.98 -17.39 5.25
C THR A 228 3.21 -18.69 6.03
N LYS A 229 4.47 -19.12 6.13
CA LYS A 229 4.88 -20.27 6.95
C LYS A 229 4.67 -20.06 8.46
N TYR A 230 4.45 -18.83 8.90
CA TYR A 230 4.24 -18.47 10.31
C TYR A 230 2.77 -18.55 10.73
N ARG A 231 1.87 -18.83 9.80
CA ARG A 231 0.46 -19.04 10.11
C ARG A 231 0.28 -20.22 11.06
N THR A 232 -0.29 -19.95 12.24
CA THR A 232 -0.56 -20.97 13.28
C THR A 232 -2.03 -21.35 13.40
N ASP A 233 -2.92 -20.64 12.68
CA ASP A 233 -4.35 -20.85 12.77
C ASP A 233 -4.79 -22.24 12.25
N PRO A 234 -5.64 -22.99 12.99
CA PRO A 234 -5.99 -24.37 12.64
C PRO A 234 -6.98 -24.48 11.47
N PHE A 235 -7.61 -23.38 11.03
CA PHE A 235 -8.51 -23.42 9.89
C PHE A 235 -7.73 -23.76 8.62
N PRO A 236 -8.16 -24.72 7.77
CA PRO A 236 -7.41 -25.14 6.59
C PRO A 236 -7.63 -24.15 5.44
N LEU A 237 -6.88 -23.06 5.43
CA LEU A 237 -6.85 -22.17 4.26
C LEU A 237 -6.08 -22.82 3.10
N HIS A 238 -6.63 -22.69 1.90
CA HIS A 238 -6.03 -23.17 0.66
C HIS A 238 -5.66 -22.00 -0.25
N GLN A 239 -4.48 -22.08 -0.84
CA GLN A 239 -4.09 -21.16 -1.91
C GLN A 239 -4.76 -21.57 -3.23
N PHE A 240 -4.91 -20.60 -4.13
CA PHE A 240 -5.33 -20.89 -5.49
C PHE A 240 -4.20 -21.58 -6.26
N ASP A 241 -4.56 -22.62 -7.01
CA ASP A 241 -3.71 -23.17 -8.06
C ASP A 241 -3.98 -22.45 -9.40
N ALA A 242 -3.20 -22.80 -10.43
CA ALA A 242 -3.33 -22.20 -11.76
C ALA A 242 -4.75 -22.35 -12.34
N GLN A 243 -5.41 -23.48 -12.09
CA GLN A 243 -6.77 -23.72 -12.59
C GLN A 243 -7.81 -22.89 -11.82
N GLY A 244 -7.67 -22.77 -10.50
CA GLY A 244 -8.50 -21.95 -9.65
C GLY A 244 -8.38 -20.47 -9.99
N ALA A 245 -7.15 -19.98 -10.16
CA ALA A 245 -6.90 -18.62 -10.62
C ALA A 245 -7.54 -18.35 -11.99
N ALA A 246 -7.37 -19.26 -12.96
CA ALA A 246 -8.00 -19.14 -14.27
C ALA A 246 -9.53 -19.10 -14.19
N ARG A 247 -10.15 -19.92 -13.34
CA ARG A 247 -11.61 -19.91 -13.13
C ARG A 247 -12.10 -18.57 -12.55
N VAL A 248 -11.38 -18.01 -11.58
CA VAL A 248 -11.70 -16.69 -11.02
C VAL A 248 -11.61 -15.60 -12.08
N ILE A 249 -10.55 -15.61 -12.90
CA ILE A 249 -10.40 -14.66 -14.02
C ILE A 249 -11.60 -14.79 -14.98
N ASP A 250 -11.91 -16.00 -15.44
CA ASP A 250 -13.00 -16.24 -16.40
C ASP A 250 -14.38 -15.86 -15.85
N GLU A 251 -14.59 -15.95 -14.54
CA GLU A 251 -15.83 -15.53 -13.88
C GLU A 251 -15.94 -14.01 -13.79
N VAL A 252 -14.87 -13.35 -13.35
CA VAL A 252 -14.84 -11.90 -13.14
C VAL A 252 -14.82 -11.13 -14.46
N GLU A 253 -14.16 -11.65 -15.50
CA GLU A 253 -14.15 -11.04 -16.86
C GLU A 253 -15.55 -10.89 -17.46
N LYS A 254 -16.48 -11.81 -17.15
CA LYS A 254 -17.89 -11.69 -17.59
C LYS A 254 -18.55 -10.45 -17.01
N TRP A 255 -18.28 -10.17 -15.74
CA TRP A 255 -18.80 -8.98 -15.06
C TRP A 255 -18.09 -7.71 -15.54
N GLN A 256 -16.77 -7.74 -15.68
CA GLN A 256 -15.98 -6.62 -16.18
C GLN A 256 -16.45 -6.20 -17.58
N LYS A 257 -16.62 -7.15 -18.50
CA LYS A 257 -17.16 -6.87 -19.84
C LYS A 257 -18.56 -6.25 -19.78
N LYS A 258 -19.45 -6.82 -18.96
CA LYS A 258 -20.81 -6.29 -18.79
C LYS A 258 -20.78 -4.84 -18.28
N ILE A 259 -19.95 -4.54 -17.29
CA ILE A 259 -19.87 -3.20 -16.69
C ILE A 259 -19.22 -2.20 -17.67
N GLN A 260 -18.24 -2.63 -18.45
CA GLN A 260 -17.66 -1.80 -19.52
C GLN A 260 -18.70 -1.46 -20.60
N GLU A 261 -19.56 -2.41 -20.98
CA GLU A 261 -20.67 -2.15 -21.91
C GLU A 261 -21.73 -1.20 -21.33
N GLU A 262 -21.96 -1.25 -20.01
CA GLU A 262 -22.94 -0.39 -19.30
C GLU A 262 -22.43 1.04 -19.04
N GLU A 263 -21.17 1.19 -18.61
CA GLU A 263 -20.65 2.43 -18.00
C GLU A 263 -19.33 2.93 -18.62
N GLY A 264 -18.70 2.15 -19.51
CA GLY A 264 -17.40 2.50 -20.09
C GLY A 264 -16.22 2.38 -19.13
N ARG A 265 -16.41 1.74 -17.96
CA ARG A 265 -15.40 1.49 -16.93
C ARG A 265 -15.39 0.02 -16.53
N THR A 266 -14.31 -0.45 -15.92
CA THR A 266 -14.11 -1.86 -15.54
C THR A 266 -14.67 -2.18 -14.16
N PHE A 267 -14.54 -1.26 -13.19
CA PHE A 267 -15.06 -1.34 -11.81
C PHE A 267 -14.48 -2.45 -10.91
N ILE A 268 -14.35 -3.68 -11.41
CA ILE A 268 -13.82 -4.84 -10.70
C ILE A 268 -12.39 -5.09 -11.14
N TYR A 269 -11.47 -5.24 -10.20
CA TYR A 269 -10.06 -5.46 -10.51
C TYR A 269 -9.49 -6.65 -9.74
N LEU A 270 -8.81 -7.52 -10.47
CA LEU A 270 -8.12 -8.69 -9.92
C LEU A 270 -6.67 -8.34 -9.58
N GLY A 271 -6.18 -8.85 -8.46
CA GLY A 271 -4.76 -8.80 -8.10
C GLY A 271 -3.89 -9.42 -9.19
N ASP A 272 -2.72 -8.82 -9.44
CA ASP A 272 -1.77 -9.29 -10.47
C ASP A 272 -1.41 -10.78 -10.29
N GLU A 273 -1.39 -11.23 -9.03
CA GLU A 273 -1.13 -12.62 -8.65
C GLU A 273 -2.08 -13.63 -9.31
N PHE A 274 -3.34 -13.30 -9.56
CA PHE A 274 -4.24 -14.21 -10.29
C PHE A 274 -3.75 -14.47 -11.71
N TYR A 275 -3.28 -13.43 -12.41
CA TYR A 275 -2.76 -13.57 -13.77
C TYR A 275 -1.47 -14.37 -13.79
N PHE A 276 -0.56 -14.11 -12.84
CA PHE A 276 0.67 -14.88 -12.69
C PHE A 276 0.41 -16.36 -12.40
N LEU A 277 -0.46 -16.68 -11.44
CA LEU A 277 -0.85 -18.05 -11.12
C LEU A 277 -1.47 -18.76 -12.32
N ALA A 278 -2.31 -18.07 -13.09
CA ALA A 278 -2.96 -18.61 -14.28
C ALA A 278 -2.05 -18.67 -15.52
N GLY A 279 -0.83 -18.11 -15.47
CA GLY A 279 0.05 -17.97 -16.62
C GLY A 279 -0.53 -17.08 -17.72
N ARG A 280 -1.34 -16.08 -17.35
CA ARG A 280 -1.96 -15.11 -18.26
C ARG A 280 -1.25 -13.75 -18.16
N PRO A 281 -1.20 -12.96 -19.24
CA PRO A 281 -0.69 -11.60 -19.18
C PRO A 281 -1.61 -10.72 -18.33
N VAL A 282 -1.03 -9.72 -17.67
CA VAL A 282 -1.81 -8.69 -16.97
C VAL A 282 -2.55 -7.79 -17.99
N PRO A 283 -3.78 -7.32 -17.67
CA PRO A 283 -4.58 -6.46 -18.55
C PRO A 283 -3.83 -5.20 -19.03
N PRO A 284 -4.26 -4.59 -20.15
CA PRO A 284 -3.73 -3.30 -20.61
C PRO A 284 -4.16 -2.14 -19.69
N THR A 285 -3.48 -1.00 -19.79
CA THR A 285 -3.71 0.20 -18.95
C THR A 285 -5.15 0.69 -18.92
N SER A 286 -5.84 0.63 -20.07
CA SER A 286 -7.24 1.07 -20.19
C SER A 286 -8.21 0.29 -19.30
N PHE A 287 -7.78 -0.86 -18.77
CA PHE A 287 -8.59 -1.70 -17.90
C PHE A 287 -8.61 -1.23 -16.44
N TYR A 288 -7.62 -0.44 -16.02
CA TYR A 288 -7.43 -0.11 -14.61
C TYR A 288 -8.12 1.19 -14.19
N ASP A 289 -8.80 1.90 -15.10
CA ASP A 289 -9.55 3.15 -14.84
C ASP A 289 -8.79 4.17 -13.95
N GLY A 290 -7.48 4.34 -14.16
CA GLY A 290 -6.64 5.23 -13.35
C GLY A 290 -6.02 4.59 -12.09
N PHE A 291 -6.00 3.27 -12.01
CA PHE A 291 -5.36 2.48 -10.94
C PHE A 291 -5.85 2.80 -9.50
N PRO A 292 -7.17 2.83 -9.22
CA PRO A 292 -7.70 3.18 -7.90
C PRO A 292 -7.36 2.17 -6.79
N GLN A 293 -6.75 1.04 -7.15
CA GLN A 293 -6.47 -0.09 -6.26
C GLN A 293 -5.00 -0.52 -6.29
N LEU A 294 -4.10 0.35 -6.76
CA LEU A 294 -2.68 0.04 -6.94
C LEU A 294 -2.03 -0.54 -5.67
N ASP A 295 -2.31 0.08 -4.52
CA ASP A 295 -1.82 -0.31 -3.18
C ASP A 295 -2.25 -1.73 -2.75
N ASN A 296 -3.27 -2.32 -3.40
CA ASN A 296 -3.74 -3.68 -3.16
C ASN A 296 -3.04 -4.74 -4.03
N GLY A 297 -2.01 -4.37 -4.78
CA GLY A 297 -1.32 -5.31 -5.67
C GLY A 297 -2.07 -5.54 -6.98
N ILE A 298 -2.85 -4.54 -7.40
CA ILE A 298 -3.66 -4.56 -8.62
C ILE A 298 -3.05 -3.56 -9.59
N GLY A 299 -2.53 -4.04 -10.71
CA GLY A 299 -1.97 -3.20 -11.77
C GLY A 299 -0.56 -2.69 -11.50
N LEU A 300 0.13 -3.17 -10.46
CA LEU A 300 1.53 -2.84 -10.19
C LEU A 300 2.41 -3.19 -11.40
N THR A 301 2.18 -4.37 -11.97
CA THR A 301 2.94 -4.89 -13.11
C THR A 301 2.67 -4.07 -14.36
N ARG A 302 1.40 -3.74 -14.62
CA ARG A 302 1.04 -2.89 -15.75
C ARG A 302 1.59 -1.48 -15.58
N ASN A 303 1.52 -0.90 -14.38
CA ASN A 303 2.11 0.40 -14.10
C ASN A 303 3.62 0.40 -14.34
N PHE A 304 4.33 -0.63 -13.85
CA PHE A 304 5.76 -0.81 -14.10
C PHE A 304 6.08 -0.91 -15.60
N ILE A 305 5.31 -1.69 -16.37
CA ILE A 305 5.49 -1.77 -17.83
C ILE A 305 5.25 -0.41 -18.50
N ASN A 306 4.23 0.35 -18.06
CA ASN A 306 3.96 1.68 -18.62
C ASN A 306 5.11 2.65 -18.35
N ASP A 307 5.67 2.63 -17.14
CA ASP A 307 6.81 3.49 -16.79
C ASP A 307 8.03 3.15 -17.65
N TRP A 308 8.29 1.85 -17.88
CA TRP A 308 9.33 1.38 -18.80
C TRP A 308 9.09 1.88 -20.22
N GLU A 309 7.88 1.68 -20.76
CA GLU A 309 7.54 2.07 -22.13
C GLU A 309 7.63 3.58 -22.34
N LYS A 310 7.19 4.36 -21.35
CA LYS A 310 7.30 5.81 -21.35
C LYS A 310 8.74 6.25 -21.38
N GLU A 311 9.57 5.71 -20.48
CA GLU A 311 10.99 6.06 -20.41
C GLU A 311 11.72 5.67 -21.70
N SER A 312 11.49 4.45 -22.20
CA SER A 312 12.05 3.96 -23.47
C SER A 312 11.69 4.86 -24.66
N ALA A 313 10.48 5.42 -24.70
CA ALA A 313 10.06 6.32 -25.77
C ALA A 313 10.67 7.73 -25.67
N THR A 314 11.01 8.20 -24.47
CA THR A 314 11.55 9.56 -24.24
C THR A 314 13.06 9.61 -24.13
N HIS A 315 13.69 8.50 -23.77
CA HIS A 315 15.12 8.43 -23.59
C HIS A 315 15.81 8.56 -24.96
N GLY A 316 16.75 9.50 -25.06
CA GLY A 316 17.58 9.64 -26.27
C GLY A 316 18.49 8.42 -26.46
N GLU A 317 19.10 8.30 -27.63
CA GLU A 317 20.09 7.25 -27.92
C GLU A 317 21.20 7.25 -26.85
N THR A 318 21.31 6.16 -26.10
CA THR A 318 22.42 5.91 -25.19
C THR A 318 23.61 5.36 -25.96
N ALA A 319 24.81 5.83 -25.65
CA ALA A 319 26.01 5.25 -26.22
C ALA A 319 26.12 3.77 -25.81
N PRO A 320 26.56 2.88 -26.71
CA PRO A 320 26.77 1.48 -26.37
C PRO A 320 27.83 1.35 -25.29
N TYR A 321 27.72 0.31 -24.46
CA TYR A 321 28.75 0.03 -23.46
C TYR A 321 30.08 -0.31 -24.14
N GLU A 322 31.15 0.39 -23.74
CA GLU A 322 32.50 0.19 -24.28
C GLU A 322 33.06 -1.22 -23.94
N ALA A 323 32.59 -1.82 -22.84
CA ALA A 323 32.98 -3.14 -22.37
C ALA A 323 31.77 -3.93 -21.84
N PRO A 324 31.84 -5.28 -21.78
CA PRO A 324 30.76 -6.10 -21.21
C PRO A 324 30.33 -5.67 -19.79
N VAL A 325 29.04 -5.39 -19.62
CA VAL A 325 28.39 -5.06 -18.35
C VAL A 325 27.47 -6.20 -17.95
N TYR A 326 27.72 -6.81 -16.79
CA TYR A 326 26.93 -7.93 -16.27
C TYR A 326 26.11 -7.48 -15.06
N LEU A 327 24.78 -7.42 -15.20
CA LEU A 327 23.87 -6.99 -14.14
C LEU A 327 23.05 -8.17 -13.61
N ASP A 328 23.10 -8.38 -12.31
CA ASP A 328 22.18 -9.28 -11.62
C ASP A 328 20.95 -8.49 -11.18
N VAL A 329 19.75 -8.92 -11.59
CA VAL A 329 18.49 -8.24 -11.26
C VAL A 329 17.68 -9.10 -10.31
N VAL A 330 17.70 -8.73 -9.03
CA VAL A 330 16.97 -9.42 -7.97
C VAL A 330 15.49 -9.09 -8.10
N THR A 331 14.64 -10.11 -8.04
CA THR A 331 13.18 -9.93 -8.08
C THR A 331 12.45 -11.08 -7.38
N GLY A 332 11.17 -10.87 -7.03
CA GLY A 332 10.28 -11.93 -6.57
C GLY A 332 9.96 -12.90 -7.70
N THR A 333 9.72 -14.17 -7.35
CA THR A 333 9.48 -15.23 -8.33
C THR A 333 8.25 -14.99 -9.20
N ALA A 334 7.21 -14.29 -8.69
CA ALA A 334 5.98 -14.05 -9.44
C ALA A 334 6.16 -13.14 -10.65
N VAL A 335 6.92 -12.05 -10.50
CA VAL A 335 7.12 -11.04 -11.55
C VAL A 335 8.36 -11.29 -12.41
N ALA A 336 9.17 -12.29 -12.06
CA ALA A 336 10.40 -12.64 -12.78
C ALA A 336 10.23 -12.80 -14.31
N PRO A 337 9.15 -13.43 -14.83
CA PRO A 337 8.95 -13.52 -16.28
C PRO A 337 8.82 -12.15 -16.96
N VAL A 338 8.18 -11.18 -16.31
CA VAL A 338 8.03 -9.81 -16.84
C VAL A 338 9.35 -9.07 -16.82
N MET A 339 10.13 -9.22 -15.74
CA MET A 339 11.48 -8.63 -15.65
C MET A 339 12.40 -9.19 -16.72
N GLN A 340 12.32 -10.50 -16.99
CA GLN A 340 13.08 -11.17 -18.05
C GLN A 340 12.72 -10.62 -19.43
N GLU A 341 11.44 -10.45 -19.74
CA GLU A 341 11.00 -9.89 -21.03
C GLU A 341 11.56 -8.47 -21.25
N LEU A 342 11.54 -7.61 -20.23
CA LEU A 342 12.07 -6.25 -20.33
C LEU A 342 13.60 -6.23 -20.42
N ALA A 343 14.29 -7.10 -19.68
CA ALA A 343 15.74 -7.28 -19.79
C ALA A 343 16.16 -7.70 -21.20
N GLU A 344 15.44 -8.64 -21.82
CA GLU A 344 15.73 -9.10 -23.18
C GLU A 344 15.55 -7.98 -24.22
N LYS A 345 14.56 -7.09 -24.04
CA LYS A 345 14.42 -5.88 -24.87
C LYS A 345 15.63 -4.97 -24.73
N ALA A 346 16.06 -4.69 -23.51
CA ALA A 346 17.25 -3.87 -23.26
C ALA A 346 18.54 -4.49 -23.79
N GLU A 347 18.75 -5.81 -23.65
CA GLU A 347 19.92 -6.51 -24.21
C GLU A 347 19.94 -6.44 -25.75
N ALA A 348 18.77 -6.47 -26.39
CA ALA A 348 18.68 -6.33 -27.85
C ALA A 348 19.01 -4.90 -28.32
N GLU A 349 18.70 -3.89 -27.50
CA GLU A 349 18.95 -2.47 -27.78
C GLU A 349 20.38 -2.06 -27.45
N GLN A 350 21.01 -2.67 -26.44
CA GLN A 350 22.28 -2.24 -25.89
C GLN A 350 23.38 -3.31 -26.02
N PRO A 351 24.29 -3.19 -27.00
CA PRO A 351 25.44 -4.08 -27.13
C PRO A 351 26.27 -4.12 -25.84
N ASN A 352 26.85 -5.29 -25.56
CA ASN A 352 27.66 -5.57 -24.36
C ASN A 352 26.89 -5.53 -23.03
N LEU A 353 25.57 -5.33 -23.02
CA LEU A 353 24.74 -5.57 -21.85
C LEU A 353 24.44 -7.07 -21.70
N HIS A 354 24.62 -7.58 -20.49
CA HIS A 354 24.26 -8.93 -20.10
C HIS A 354 23.50 -8.89 -18.78
N VAL A 355 22.25 -9.33 -18.80
CA VAL A 355 21.33 -9.29 -17.66
C VAL A 355 21.02 -10.70 -17.20
N ARG A 356 21.19 -10.94 -15.91
CA ARG A 356 20.75 -12.17 -15.27
C ARG A 356 19.64 -11.86 -14.28
N ILE A 357 18.42 -12.30 -14.59
CA ILE A 357 17.32 -12.24 -13.62
C ILE A 357 17.56 -13.25 -12.51
N VAL A 358 17.49 -12.77 -11.27
CA VAL A 358 17.70 -13.54 -10.05
C VAL A 358 16.37 -13.60 -9.29
N PRO A 359 15.48 -14.55 -9.63
CA PRO A 359 14.26 -14.77 -8.87
C PRO A 359 14.61 -15.36 -7.50
N VAL A 360 14.28 -14.64 -6.43
CA VAL A 360 14.58 -15.05 -5.06
C VAL A 360 13.36 -15.71 -4.42
N GLU A 361 13.52 -16.94 -3.95
CA GLU A 361 12.50 -17.59 -3.13
C GLU A 361 12.51 -17.04 -1.71
N ASN A 362 11.34 -16.65 -1.20
CA ASN A 362 11.20 -16.12 0.15
C ASN A 362 11.24 -17.25 1.19
N LYS A 363 12.42 -17.66 1.65
CA LYS A 363 12.52 -18.69 2.70
C LYS A 363 12.11 -18.12 4.04
N HIS A 364 12.24 -16.80 4.25
CA HIS A 364 11.83 -16.15 5.48
C HIS A 364 10.31 -16.28 5.72
N PHE A 365 9.46 -15.80 4.83
CA PHE A 365 7.99 -15.90 4.96
C PHE A 365 7.40 -17.21 4.41
N GLY A 366 8.17 -18.00 3.69
CA GLY A 366 7.71 -19.20 2.99
C GLY A 366 7.59 -18.94 1.49
N THR A 367 7.87 -19.97 0.68
CA THR A 367 8.01 -19.86 -0.79
C THR A 367 6.71 -19.48 -1.50
N THR A 368 5.60 -19.52 -0.79
CA THR A 368 4.27 -19.06 -1.18
C THR A 368 4.17 -17.53 -1.26
N VAL A 369 5.06 -16.81 -0.57
CA VAL A 369 5.23 -15.37 -0.68
C VAL A 369 6.25 -15.08 -1.79
N ASN A 370 5.75 -14.60 -2.93
CA ASN A 370 6.51 -14.54 -4.19
C ASN A 370 6.68 -13.11 -4.74
N VAL A 371 6.34 -12.09 -3.93
CA VAL A 371 6.43 -10.67 -4.27
C VAL A 371 7.78 -10.06 -3.90
N SER A 372 8.26 -9.13 -4.71
CA SER A 372 9.57 -8.49 -4.52
C SER A 372 9.68 -7.67 -3.24
N GLY A 373 8.59 -7.02 -2.80
CA GLY A 373 8.59 -6.14 -1.61
C GLY A 373 8.69 -6.87 -0.27
N LEU A 374 8.56 -8.20 -0.25
CA LEU A 374 8.71 -9.01 0.97
C LEU A 374 10.00 -9.83 1.00
N LEU A 375 10.92 -9.58 0.06
CA LEU A 375 12.23 -10.22 0.08
C LEU A 375 13.08 -9.67 1.23
N THR A 376 13.79 -10.58 1.91
CA THR A 376 14.71 -10.25 2.98
C THR A 376 16.14 -10.15 2.46
N ALA A 377 17.00 -9.37 3.12
CA ALA A 377 18.39 -9.27 2.71
C ALA A 377 19.08 -10.63 2.77
N HIS A 378 18.81 -11.43 3.81
CA HIS A 378 19.39 -12.77 3.96
C HIS A 378 19.05 -13.69 2.77
N ASP A 379 17.79 -13.74 2.35
CA ASP A 379 17.37 -14.57 1.20
C ASP A 379 18.06 -14.11 -0.09
N ILE A 380 18.16 -12.79 -0.30
CA ILE A 380 18.82 -12.21 -1.48
C ILE A 380 20.33 -12.52 -1.48
N ILE A 381 21.01 -12.31 -0.35
CA ILE A 381 22.46 -12.53 -0.21
C ILE A 381 22.79 -14.01 -0.44
N GLU A 382 22.01 -14.93 0.15
CA GLU A 382 22.19 -16.37 -0.03
C GLU A 382 22.10 -16.76 -1.52
N GLN A 383 21.03 -16.29 -2.20
CA GLN A 383 20.81 -16.58 -3.62
C GLN A 383 21.94 -16.02 -4.49
N LEU A 384 22.35 -14.77 -4.27
CA LEU A 384 23.42 -14.12 -5.04
C LEU A 384 24.79 -14.76 -4.82
N LYS A 385 25.10 -15.26 -3.62
CA LYS A 385 26.36 -15.96 -3.30
C LYS A 385 26.42 -17.35 -3.94
N ALA A 386 25.27 -17.99 -4.18
CA ALA A 386 25.21 -19.27 -4.87
C ALA A 386 25.47 -19.17 -6.38
N LEU A 387 25.36 -17.96 -6.96
CA LEU A 387 25.59 -17.70 -8.38
C LEU A 387 27.07 -17.44 -8.67
N SER A 388 27.60 -18.11 -9.69
CA SER A 388 28.95 -17.87 -10.22
C SER A 388 28.91 -17.03 -11.49
N GLY A 389 30.06 -16.52 -11.93
CA GLY A 389 30.20 -15.74 -13.17
C GLY A 389 30.47 -14.25 -12.93
N PRO A 390 30.68 -13.48 -14.01
CA PRO A 390 30.97 -12.05 -13.93
C PRO A 390 29.76 -11.27 -13.40
N ARG A 391 30.04 -10.20 -12.63
CA ARG A 391 29.03 -9.33 -12.02
C ARG A 391 29.58 -7.90 -11.89
N SER A 392 29.12 -7.02 -12.77
CA SER A 392 29.43 -5.58 -12.75
C SER A 392 28.53 -4.83 -11.76
N GLY A 393 27.30 -5.32 -11.54
CA GLY A 393 26.31 -4.65 -10.70
C GLY A 393 25.19 -5.56 -10.23
N ILE A 394 24.47 -5.11 -9.19
CA ILE A 394 23.28 -5.77 -8.65
C ILE A 394 22.16 -4.73 -8.56
N LEU A 395 21.03 -5.02 -9.20
CA LEU A 395 19.80 -4.27 -9.05
C LEU A 395 18.91 -4.99 -8.03
N ILE A 396 18.43 -4.27 -7.03
CA ILE A 396 17.50 -4.79 -6.01
C ILE A 396 16.15 -4.09 -6.12
N PRO A 397 15.04 -4.76 -5.78
CA PRO A 397 13.74 -4.12 -5.76
C PRO A 397 13.69 -3.14 -4.60
N GLU A 398 13.55 -1.85 -4.89
CA GLU A 398 13.41 -0.83 -3.85
C GLU A 398 12.26 -1.11 -2.87
N PRO A 399 11.10 -1.66 -3.29
CA PRO A 399 10.03 -2.00 -2.35
C PRO A 399 10.41 -3.01 -1.25
N ALA A 400 11.57 -3.70 -1.36
CA ALA A 400 12.09 -4.55 -0.29
C ALA A 400 12.78 -3.75 0.83
N LEU A 401 13.07 -2.48 0.59
CA LEU A 401 13.61 -1.52 1.55
C LEU A 401 12.47 -0.71 2.16
N ARG A 402 12.66 -0.26 3.40
CA ARG A 402 11.71 0.64 4.05
C ARG A 402 11.66 1.99 3.35
N SER A 403 10.46 2.58 3.23
CA SER A 403 10.29 3.92 2.69
C SER A 403 11.13 4.92 3.48
N GLY A 404 11.93 5.74 2.79
CA GLY A 404 12.81 6.73 3.41
C GLY A 404 14.01 6.17 4.19
N GLU A 405 14.20 4.85 4.25
CA GLU A 405 15.29 4.21 5.00
C GLU A 405 15.97 3.10 4.19
N ASP A 406 17.30 2.99 4.30
CA ASP A 406 18.12 1.97 3.65
C ASP A 406 18.16 0.66 4.46
N ILE A 407 17.00 0.14 4.88
CA ILE A 407 16.86 -1.04 5.75
C ILE A 407 15.85 -2.02 5.18
N PHE A 408 16.21 -3.31 5.13
CA PHE A 408 15.34 -4.42 4.72
C PHE A 408 14.42 -4.87 5.86
N LEU A 409 13.46 -5.75 5.56
CA LEU A 409 12.48 -6.27 6.52
C LEU A 409 13.09 -7.06 7.70
N ASP A 410 14.29 -7.58 7.52
CA ASP A 410 15.07 -8.36 8.49
C ASP A 410 16.14 -7.51 9.21
N ASP A 411 15.96 -6.19 9.26
CA ASP A 411 16.82 -5.18 9.91
C ASP A 411 18.26 -5.09 9.37
N VAL A 412 18.56 -5.78 8.27
CA VAL A 412 19.83 -5.63 7.56
C VAL A 412 19.81 -4.30 6.80
N SER A 413 20.87 -3.50 6.92
CA SER A 413 20.99 -2.27 6.15
C SER A 413 21.51 -2.53 4.74
N LEU A 414 21.15 -1.66 3.78
CA LEU A 414 21.68 -1.70 2.42
C LEU A 414 23.22 -1.56 2.43
N THR A 415 23.77 -0.79 3.36
CA THR A 415 25.22 -0.69 3.57
C THR A 415 25.82 -2.04 3.95
N ALA A 416 25.23 -2.77 4.90
CA ALA A 416 25.70 -4.09 5.28
C ALA A 416 25.60 -5.09 4.11
N MET A 417 24.54 -5.03 3.31
CA MET A 417 24.44 -5.85 2.09
C MET A 417 25.54 -5.50 1.07
N ARG A 418 25.90 -4.22 0.91
CA ARG A 418 26.99 -3.78 0.01
C ARG A 418 28.34 -4.33 0.45
N GLU A 419 28.58 -4.48 1.76
CA GLU A 419 29.80 -5.08 2.31
C GLU A 419 29.95 -6.57 1.93
N GLU A 420 28.85 -7.29 1.70
CA GLU A 420 28.86 -8.69 1.24
C GLU A 420 29.26 -8.84 -0.24
N PHE A 421 29.19 -7.76 -1.03
CA PHE A 421 29.52 -7.76 -2.45
C PHE A 421 30.45 -6.58 -2.83
N PRO A 422 31.67 -6.50 -2.28
CA PRO A 422 32.54 -5.31 -2.42
C PRO A 422 33.04 -5.08 -3.85
N ALA A 423 32.93 -6.08 -4.73
CA ALA A 423 33.32 -5.99 -6.13
C ALA A 423 32.18 -5.51 -7.05
N SER A 424 30.97 -5.32 -6.54
CA SER A 424 29.79 -4.98 -7.33
C SER A 424 29.03 -3.82 -6.71
N ARG A 425 28.64 -2.84 -7.53
CA ARG A 425 27.76 -1.76 -7.07
C ARG A 425 26.32 -2.29 -6.94
N ILE A 426 25.65 -1.95 -5.84
CA ILE A 426 24.25 -2.35 -5.57
C ILE A 426 23.38 -1.10 -5.60
N GLU A 427 22.39 -1.09 -6.49
CA GLU A 427 21.44 0.02 -6.64
C GLU A 427 19.99 -0.48 -6.54
N PRO A 428 19.12 0.24 -5.81
CA PRO A 428 17.69 -0.05 -5.78
C PRO A 428 16.96 0.47 -7.03
N VAL A 429 15.89 -0.22 -7.42
CA VAL A 429 15.03 0.10 -8.56
C VAL A 429 13.57 0.07 -8.11
N GLN A 430 12.82 1.14 -8.36
CA GLN A 430 11.43 1.27 -7.92
C GLN A 430 10.44 1.12 -9.08
N THR A 431 10.70 1.83 -10.18
CA THR A 431 9.78 1.94 -11.32
C THR A 431 10.32 1.24 -12.56
N GLY A 432 9.47 1.07 -13.58
CA GLY A 432 9.94 0.56 -14.88
C GLY A 432 10.90 1.51 -15.57
N GLY A 433 10.73 2.83 -15.39
CA GLY A 433 11.66 3.83 -15.89
C GLY A 433 13.02 3.75 -15.19
N ASP A 434 13.03 3.59 -13.86
CA ASP A 434 14.27 3.33 -13.10
C ASP A 434 14.98 2.08 -13.64
N TYR A 435 14.23 1.02 -13.91
CA TYR A 435 14.77 -0.23 -14.42
C TYR A 435 15.38 -0.04 -15.81
N TYR A 436 14.69 0.67 -16.70
CA TYR A 436 15.18 1.00 -18.04
C TYR A 436 16.50 1.78 -17.96
N CYS A 437 16.52 2.87 -17.20
CA CYS A 437 17.71 3.71 -17.02
C CYS A 437 18.87 2.93 -16.40
N ALA A 438 18.60 2.08 -15.41
CA ALA A 438 19.61 1.26 -14.76
C ALA A 438 20.27 0.27 -15.72
N LEU A 439 19.52 -0.27 -16.68
CA LEU A 439 20.03 -1.20 -17.68
C LEU A 439 20.78 -0.49 -18.81
N LEU A 440 20.29 0.66 -19.28
CA LEU A 440 20.87 1.33 -20.46
C LEU A 440 22.02 2.30 -20.12
N ASP A 441 22.03 2.88 -18.92
CA ASP A 441 23.06 3.81 -18.47
C ASP A 441 23.58 3.48 -17.05
N TRP A 442 24.02 2.24 -16.87
CA TRP A 442 24.56 1.76 -15.60
C TRP A 442 25.66 2.68 -15.03
N PRO A 443 26.69 3.13 -15.75
CA PRO A 443 27.74 3.99 -15.17
C PRO A 443 27.22 5.24 -14.45
N HIS A 444 26.15 5.85 -14.94
CA HIS A 444 25.59 7.08 -14.37
C HIS A 444 24.33 6.86 -13.53
N TYR A 445 23.69 5.68 -13.62
CA TYR A 445 22.54 5.35 -12.79
C TYR A 445 22.91 5.31 -11.29
N ALA A 446 22.15 6.06 -10.50
CA ALA A 446 22.15 6.01 -9.05
C ALA A 446 20.78 6.43 -8.54
N LYS A 447 20.13 5.59 -7.74
CA LYS A 447 18.81 5.90 -7.20
C LYS A 447 18.95 6.87 -6.02
N ARG A 448 18.31 8.05 -6.14
CA ARG A 448 18.27 9.04 -5.07
C ARG A 448 17.00 8.86 -4.24
N ARG A 449 17.11 8.07 -3.17
CA ARG A 449 15.98 7.75 -2.28
C ARG A 449 15.59 8.88 -1.31
N ALA A 450 16.39 9.95 -1.23
CA ALA A 450 16.16 11.05 -0.29
C ALA A 450 14.92 11.86 -0.70
N GLY A 451 13.84 11.74 0.08
CA GLY A 451 12.57 12.45 -0.14
C GLY A 451 11.52 11.66 -0.93
N GLU A 452 11.80 10.41 -1.34
CA GLU A 452 10.83 9.57 -2.04
C GLU A 452 9.92 8.81 -1.06
N THR A 453 8.62 8.90 -1.29
CA THR A 453 7.60 8.06 -0.65
C THR A 453 7.43 6.78 -1.47
N SER A 454 7.70 5.62 -0.88
CA SER A 454 7.40 4.34 -1.53
C SER A 454 5.93 3.98 -1.32
N TYR A 455 5.24 3.66 -2.42
CA TYR A 455 3.95 2.98 -2.41
C TYR A 455 4.09 1.62 -1.72
N MET A 456 3.35 1.43 -0.61
CA MET A 456 3.40 0.21 0.18
C MET A 456 2.23 -0.71 -0.19
N TRP A 457 2.56 -1.93 -0.63
CA TRP A 457 1.64 -3.04 -0.67
C TRP A 457 1.28 -3.49 0.76
N GLN A 458 -0.03 -3.60 1.00
CA GLN A 458 -0.73 -3.94 2.24
C GLN A 458 -0.72 -2.88 3.37
N SER A 459 -1.95 -2.52 3.71
CA SER A 459 -2.47 -1.49 4.61
C SER A 459 -1.98 -1.48 6.07
N ASN A 460 -1.00 -2.30 6.46
CA ASN A 460 -0.46 -2.28 7.83
C ASN A 460 0.87 -1.54 7.94
N ALA A 461 1.38 -1.02 6.83
CA ALA A 461 2.61 -0.24 6.79
C ALA A 461 2.38 1.24 6.40
N GLY A 462 1.12 1.66 6.27
CA GLY A 462 0.72 2.99 5.81
C GLY A 462 0.99 4.16 6.76
N TYR A 463 1.90 4.04 7.73
CA TYR A 463 2.19 5.11 8.69
C TYR A 463 3.13 6.20 8.14
N THR A 464 3.48 6.15 6.86
CA THR A 464 4.26 7.20 6.19
C THR A 464 3.75 7.42 4.76
N LYS A 465 2.51 7.88 4.61
CA LYS A 465 2.11 8.62 3.40
C LYS A 465 2.36 10.10 3.67
N ASN A 466 3.41 10.67 3.07
CA ASN A 466 3.49 12.13 2.92
C ASN A 466 2.44 12.54 1.89
N ILE A 467 1.47 13.33 2.32
CA ILE A 467 0.59 14.07 1.42
C ILE A 467 1.43 15.27 0.96
N GLN A 468 2.14 15.12 -0.15
CA GLN A 468 2.63 16.29 -0.89
C GLN A 468 1.53 16.69 -1.87
N TYR A 469 0.89 17.84 -1.60
CA TYR A 469 0.12 18.57 -2.60
C TYR A 469 1.05 19.37 -3.51
#